data_AF-A0A6I1NK36-F1
#
_entry.id   AF-A0A6I1NK36-F1
#
_cell.length_a   1.000
_cell.length_b   1.000
_cell.length_c   1.000
_cell.angle_alpha   90.00
_cell.angle_beta   90.00
_cell.angle_gamma   90.00
#
_symmetry.space_group_name_H-M   'P 1'
#
loop_
_entity.id
_entity.type
_entity.pdbx_description
1 polymer ?
#
loop_
_entity_poly.entity_id
_entity_poly.type
_entity_poly.pdbx_seq_one_letter_code
_entity_poly.pdbx_strand_id
1 'polypeptide(L)'
;MLNAQTTKQAINPPSLLVGTWDHLFDGDKGERTTRIVLDASTYKLIHMEVQANRAIIDSYRKATLPEIKDVEDSLVNANAELFDSPEEFGLQATSELPAWASCQWAPGQVLFYKPDPYIHGPIKVMALADKVEGYSTQREISLPFEPTDLYTPAALAQELEYLVFTDDDVMFKREKILARIGALQRTAELVGA
;
A
#
# COMPACT_ATOMS: atom_id res chain seq x y z
N MET A 1 -35.88 26.60 -27.13
CA MET A 1 -34.73 25.68 -27.17
C MET A 1 -33.56 26.40 -26.53
N LEU A 2 -33.22 26.08 -25.28
CA LEU A 2 -32.06 26.66 -24.59
C LEU A 2 -30.92 25.63 -24.62
N ASN A 3 -29.79 26.03 -25.21
CA ASN A 3 -28.54 25.26 -25.22
C ASN A 3 -27.88 25.40 -23.84
N ALA A 4 -27.84 24.30 -23.07
CA ALA A 4 -26.94 24.15 -21.94
C ALA A 4 -25.58 23.66 -22.47
N GLN A 5 -24.64 24.58 -22.66
CA GLN A 5 -23.22 24.22 -22.75
C GLN A 5 -22.72 23.97 -21.32
N THR A 6 -22.81 22.72 -20.88
CA THR A 6 -22.13 22.27 -19.67
C THR A 6 -20.65 22.13 -20.01
N THR A 7 -19.86 23.12 -19.58
CA THR A 7 -18.40 23.05 -19.51
C THR A 7 -18.00 21.77 -18.77
N LYS A 8 -17.44 20.80 -19.50
CA LYS A 8 -16.67 19.70 -18.92
C LYS A 8 -15.52 20.35 -18.17
N GLN A 9 -15.58 20.33 -16.84
CA GLN A 9 -14.44 20.59 -15.98
C GLN A 9 -13.35 19.62 -16.42
N ALA A 10 -12.26 20.15 -16.99
CA ALA A 10 -11.07 19.36 -17.25
C ALA A 10 -10.54 18.94 -15.88
N ILE A 11 -10.66 17.65 -15.56
CA ILE A 11 -9.99 17.07 -14.41
C ILE A 11 -8.51 17.13 -14.76
N ASN A 12 -7.80 18.14 -14.25
CA ASN A 12 -6.35 18.15 -14.36
C ASN A 12 -5.85 16.84 -13.75
N PRO A 13 -5.03 16.03 -14.45
CA PRO A 13 -4.49 14.81 -13.89
C PRO A 13 -3.72 15.16 -12.61
N PRO A 14 -3.75 14.28 -11.58
CA PRO A 14 -2.96 14.50 -10.37
C PRO A 14 -1.50 14.66 -10.76
N SER A 15 -0.91 15.81 -10.42
CA SER A 15 0.52 16.07 -10.60
C SER A 15 1.24 15.41 -9.43
N LEU A 16 1.88 14.27 -9.68
CA LEU A 16 2.65 13.55 -8.68
C LEU A 16 4.11 13.96 -8.79
N LEU A 17 4.81 14.06 -7.66
CA LEU A 17 6.27 14.18 -7.63
C LEU A 17 6.85 12.85 -7.14
N VAL A 18 7.79 12.30 -7.90
CA VAL A 18 8.35 10.97 -7.67
C VAL A 18 9.86 11.04 -7.70
N GLY A 19 10.53 10.41 -6.73
CA GLY A 19 11.98 10.33 -6.74
C GLY A 19 12.54 9.69 -5.47
N THR A 20 13.82 9.96 -5.21
CA THR A 20 14.53 9.47 -4.02
C THR A 20 14.72 10.58 -3.00
N TRP A 21 14.72 10.21 -1.73
CA TRP A 21 14.95 11.09 -0.59
C TRP A 21 15.91 10.39 0.39
N ASP A 22 17.06 10.98 0.64
CA ASP A 22 18.11 10.35 1.47
C ASP A 22 18.17 10.94 2.89
N HIS A 23 17.34 11.94 3.20
CA HIS A 23 17.29 12.62 4.50
C HIS A 23 16.25 11.96 5.43
N LEU A 24 16.63 10.82 6.00
CA LEU A 24 15.91 10.15 7.09
C LEU A 24 16.79 10.18 8.34
N PHE A 25 16.31 10.78 9.42
CA PHE A 25 17.04 11.06 10.66
C PHE A 25 16.69 10.11 11.81
N ASP A 26 15.87 9.08 11.58
CA ASP A 26 15.48 8.12 12.61
C ASP A 26 16.66 7.25 13.09
N GLY A 27 17.31 7.69 14.17
CA GLY A 27 18.07 6.92 15.17
C GLY A 27 19.33 6.17 14.74
N ASP A 28 19.43 5.78 13.47
CA ASP A 28 20.52 5.01 12.89
C ASP A 28 21.54 5.93 12.23
N LYS A 29 22.83 5.64 12.44
CA LYS A 29 23.96 6.50 12.03
C LYS A 29 24.24 6.54 10.52
N GLY A 30 23.24 6.42 9.65
CA GLY A 30 23.50 6.74 8.25
C GLY A 30 22.27 6.97 7.40
N GLU A 31 22.52 7.66 6.29
CA GLU A 31 21.57 7.96 5.22
C GLU A 31 20.94 6.67 4.68
N ARG A 32 19.62 6.61 4.62
CA ARG A 32 18.89 5.51 4.01
C ARG A 32 18.18 6.05 2.79
N THR A 33 18.43 5.44 1.64
CA THR A 33 17.73 5.82 0.42
C THR A 33 16.26 5.45 0.55
N THR A 34 15.44 6.48 0.46
CA THR A 34 13.99 6.38 0.46
C THR A 34 13.50 6.69 -0.93
N ARG A 35 12.49 5.99 -1.42
CA ARG A 35 11.73 6.40 -2.61
C ARG A 35 10.37 6.92 -2.18
N ILE A 36 10.00 8.08 -2.70
CA ILE A 36 8.80 8.81 -2.28
C ILE A 36 7.90 9.14 -3.46
N VAL A 37 6.60 9.20 -3.18
CA VAL A 37 5.61 9.80 -4.06
C VAL A 37 4.84 10.85 -3.27
N LEU A 38 4.81 12.07 -3.80
CA LEU A 38 4.06 13.19 -3.28
C LEU A 38 2.92 13.54 -4.23
N ASP A 39 1.81 14.01 -3.68
CA ASP A 39 0.79 14.72 -4.42
C ASP A 39 1.10 16.22 -4.39
N ALA A 40 1.46 16.78 -5.54
CA ALA A 40 1.82 18.20 -5.66
C ALA A 40 0.62 19.14 -5.42
N SER A 41 -0.61 18.64 -5.57
CA SER A 41 -1.81 19.47 -5.37
C SER A 41 -2.19 19.60 -3.91
N THR A 42 -1.95 18.56 -3.11
CA THR A 42 -2.28 18.53 -1.68
C THR A 42 -1.08 18.68 -0.77
N TYR A 43 0.14 18.69 -1.32
CA TYR A 43 1.41 18.76 -0.58
C TYR A 43 1.58 17.59 0.39
N LYS A 44 1.07 16.40 0.03
CA LYS A 44 1.07 15.22 0.89
C LYS A 44 1.94 14.11 0.36
N LEU A 45 2.63 13.41 1.27
CA LEU A 45 3.31 12.15 0.98
C LEU A 45 2.26 11.04 0.84
N ILE A 46 2.18 10.44 -0.34
CA ILE A 46 1.20 9.38 -0.65
C ILE A 46 1.81 7.99 -0.68
N HIS A 47 3.13 7.88 -0.90
CA HIS A 47 3.85 6.62 -0.83
C HIS A 47 5.29 6.83 -0.39
N MET A 48 5.81 5.90 0.43
CA MET A 48 7.19 5.93 0.90
C MET A 48 7.70 4.51 1.14
N GLU A 49 8.84 4.19 0.54
CA GLU A 49 9.57 2.95 0.81
C GLU A 49 11.03 3.26 1.14
N VAL A 50 11.56 2.58 2.15
CA VAL A 50 12.92 2.77 2.67
C VAL A 50 13.76 1.55 2.28
N GLN A 51 14.97 1.78 1.80
CA GLN A 51 15.92 0.71 1.54
C GLN A 51 16.33 0.01 2.85
N ALA A 52 15.99 -1.26 3.00
CA ALA A 52 16.26 -2.05 4.20
C ALA A 52 17.73 -2.50 4.30
N ASN A 53 18.41 -2.70 3.18
CA ASN A 53 19.79 -3.13 3.11
C ASN A 53 20.57 -2.35 2.03
N ARG A 54 21.48 -1.47 2.44
CA ARG A 54 22.30 -0.66 1.52
C ARG A 54 23.16 -1.46 0.55
N ALA A 55 23.49 -2.70 0.87
CA ALA A 55 24.26 -3.57 -0.02
C ALA A 55 23.40 -4.19 -1.14
N ILE A 56 22.08 -4.08 -1.04
CA ILE A 56 21.12 -4.67 -1.98
C ILE A 56 20.24 -3.55 -2.53
N ILE A 57 20.46 -3.20 -3.80
CA ILE A 57 19.81 -2.06 -4.48
C ILE A 57 18.29 -2.13 -4.34
N ASP A 58 17.69 -3.31 -4.49
CA ASP A 58 16.23 -3.51 -4.50
C ASP A 58 15.66 -4.02 -3.16
N SER A 59 16.31 -3.71 -2.04
CA SER A 59 15.85 -4.13 -0.71
C SER A 59 14.81 -3.19 -0.08
N TYR A 60 13.92 -2.62 -0.87
CA TYR A 60 12.95 -1.65 -0.37
C TYR A 60 11.85 -2.32 0.47
N ARG A 61 11.47 -1.64 1.54
CA ARG A 61 10.30 -1.99 2.37
C ARG A 61 9.42 -0.76 2.53
N LYS A 62 8.15 -0.98 2.87
CA LYS A 62 7.27 0.12 3.31
C LYS A 62 7.88 0.85 4.50
N ALA A 63 7.79 2.18 4.45
CA ALA A 63 8.19 3.03 5.56
C ALA A 63 7.27 2.79 6.77
N THR A 64 7.85 2.93 7.96
CA THR A 64 7.09 2.94 9.22
C THR A 64 6.48 4.32 9.47
N LEU A 65 5.49 4.42 10.36
CA LEU A 65 4.87 5.70 10.70
C LEU A 65 5.85 6.75 11.25
N PRO A 66 6.84 6.41 12.10
CA PRO A 66 7.86 7.38 12.52
C PRO A 66 8.71 7.89 11.34
N GLU A 67 9.12 7.00 10.44
CA GLU A 67 9.92 7.37 9.26
C GLU A 67 9.13 8.28 8.30
N ILE A 68 7.83 8.00 8.11
CA ILE A 68 6.93 8.85 7.33
C ILE A 68 6.87 10.25 7.93
N LYS A 69 6.67 10.38 9.25
CA LYS A 69 6.57 11.67 9.91
C LYS A 69 7.85 12.49 9.82
N ASP A 70 9.00 11.82 9.94
CA ASP A 70 10.31 12.47 9.82
C ASP A 70 10.52 13.05 8.42
N VAL A 71 10.18 12.27 7.38
CA VAL A 71 10.26 12.74 5.99
C VAL A 71 9.21 13.82 5.70
N GLU A 72 7.98 13.69 6.19
CA GLU A 72 6.95 14.75 6.04
C GLU A 72 7.39 16.07 6.67
N ASP A 73 8.01 16.03 7.86
CA ASP A 73 8.54 17.23 8.53
C ASP A 73 9.68 17.86 7.70
N SER A 74 10.58 17.03 7.15
CA SER A 74 11.66 17.50 6.27
C SER A 74 11.15 18.08 4.95
N LEU A 75 10.13 17.49 4.34
CA LEU A 75 9.60 17.92 3.05
C LEU A 75 8.78 19.21 3.18
N VAL A 76 7.90 19.29 4.18
CA VAL A 76 6.93 20.38 4.29
C VAL A 76 7.50 21.58 5.05
N ASN A 77 8.29 21.36 6.10
CA ASN A 77 8.77 22.45 6.95
C ASN A 77 10.19 22.92 6.61
N ALA A 78 11.05 22.03 6.11
CA ALA A 78 12.46 22.38 5.83
C ALA A 78 12.77 22.66 4.35
N ASN A 79 11.98 22.12 3.41
CA ASN A 79 12.26 22.19 1.97
C ASN A 79 11.02 22.56 1.14
N ALA A 80 10.20 23.50 1.60
CA ALA A 80 8.96 23.89 0.91
C ALA A 80 9.17 24.33 -0.57
N GLU A 81 10.38 24.78 -0.91
CA GLU A 81 10.80 25.13 -2.28
C GLU A 81 10.78 23.93 -3.25
N LEU A 82 10.72 22.69 -2.75
CA LEU A 82 10.66 21.48 -3.58
C LEU A 82 9.44 21.45 -4.51
N PHE A 83 8.34 22.13 -4.15
CA PHE A 83 7.13 22.16 -4.97
C PHE A 83 7.25 23.16 -6.12
N ASP A 84 8.16 24.13 -6.02
CA ASP A 84 8.45 25.11 -7.06
C ASP A 84 9.54 24.61 -8.03
N SER A 85 10.47 23.77 -7.55
CA SER A 85 11.59 23.25 -8.35
C SER A 85 11.97 21.80 -7.95
N PRO A 86 11.08 20.81 -8.18
CA PRO A 86 11.25 19.44 -7.70
C PRO A 86 12.52 18.74 -8.21
N GLU A 87 12.98 19.08 -9.42
CA GLU A 87 14.17 18.53 -10.03
C GLU A 87 15.46 18.85 -9.26
N GLU A 88 15.54 19.98 -8.57
CA GLU A 88 16.68 20.35 -7.73
C GLU A 88 16.81 19.44 -6.50
N PHE A 89 15.70 18.77 -6.14
CA PHE A 89 15.59 17.81 -5.06
C PHE A 89 15.59 16.35 -5.57
N GLY A 90 15.89 16.13 -6.85
CA GLY A 90 15.90 14.78 -7.45
C GLY A 90 14.51 14.17 -7.63
N LEU A 91 13.46 14.99 -7.63
CA LEU A 91 12.07 14.58 -7.87
C LEU A 91 11.66 14.91 -9.31
N GLN A 92 10.79 14.08 -9.87
CA GLN A 92 10.25 14.23 -11.22
C GLN A 92 8.73 14.31 -11.15
N ALA A 93 8.17 15.30 -11.87
CA ALA A 93 6.74 15.39 -12.05
C ALA A 93 6.23 14.31 -13.01
N THR A 94 5.18 13.59 -12.60
CA THR A 94 4.54 12.55 -13.40
C THR A 94 3.02 12.57 -13.18
N SER A 95 2.26 12.14 -14.19
CA SER A 95 0.82 11.93 -14.09
C SER A 95 0.45 10.50 -13.68
N GLU A 96 1.45 9.61 -13.55
CA GLU A 96 1.26 8.19 -13.28
C GLU A 96 2.05 7.76 -12.03
N LEU A 97 1.41 6.94 -11.19
CA LEU A 97 2.09 6.28 -10.08
C LEU A 97 3.14 5.31 -10.65
N PRO A 98 4.39 5.36 -10.16
CA PRO A 98 5.41 4.42 -10.60
C PRO A 98 5.03 3.01 -10.16
N ALA A 99 5.46 1.99 -10.92
CA ALA A 99 5.09 0.59 -10.67
C ALA A 99 5.42 0.09 -9.25
N TRP A 100 6.43 0.67 -8.60
CA TRP A 100 6.77 0.36 -7.21
C TRP A 100 5.83 1.01 -6.18
N ALA A 101 5.18 2.14 -6.52
CA ALA A 101 4.21 2.83 -5.66
C ALA A 101 2.75 2.54 -6.03
N SER A 102 2.49 2.01 -7.23
CA SER A 102 1.15 1.60 -7.63
C SER A 102 0.63 0.61 -6.59
N CYS A 103 -0.54 0.92 -6.00
CA CYS A 103 -1.19 0.03 -5.06
C CYS A 103 -1.25 -1.36 -5.69
N GLN A 104 -0.67 -2.37 -5.02
CA GLN A 104 -0.35 -3.68 -5.59
C GLN A 104 -1.59 -4.47 -6.07
N TRP A 105 -2.77 -3.89 -5.92
CA TRP A 105 -4.04 -4.56 -6.12
C TRP A 105 -4.87 -3.87 -7.19
N ALA A 106 -5.81 -4.60 -7.77
CA ALA A 106 -6.74 -4.09 -8.76
C ALA A 106 -8.19 -4.23 -8.27
N PRO A 107 -9.12 -3.34 -8.67
CA PRO A 107 -10.55 -3.59 -8.48
C PRO A 107 -10.97 -4.96 -9.02
N GLY A 108 -11.78 -5.67 -8.24
CA GLY A 108 -12.18 -7.05 -8.51
C GLY A 108 -11.23 -8.12 -8.00
N GLN A 109 -9.99 -7.76 -7.60
CA GLN A 109 -9.06 -8.70 -6.99
C GLN A 109 -9.56 -9.20 -5.64
N VAL A 110 -9.24 -10.45 -5.30
CA VAL A 110 -9.55 -11.04 -4.01
C VAL A 110 -8.31 -10.99 -3.10
N LEU A 111 -8.52 -10.50 -1.89
CA LEU A 111 -7.53 -10.39 -0.81
C LEU A 111 -8.07 -11.00 0.48
N PHE A 112 -7.25 -11.08 1.52
CA PHE A 112 -7.64 -11.58 2.84
C PHE A 112 -7.08 -10.72 3.95
N TYR A 113 -7.79 -10.60 5.06
CA TYR A 113 -7.30 -9.86 6.22
C TYR A 113 -6.19 -10.62 6.94
N LYS A 114 -5.02 -10.02 7.16
CA LYS A 114 -3.84 -10.69 7.75
C LYS A 114 -4.03 -11.12 9.20
N PRO A 115 -4.55 -10.26 10.11
CA PRO A 115 -4.65 -10.64 11.52
C PRO A 115 -5.54 -11.88 11.72
N ASP A 116 -6.65 -11.95 10.99
CA ASP A 116 -7.50 -13.13 10.92
C ASP A 116 -8.14 -13.25 9.53
N PRO A 117 -7.60 -14.13 8.66
CA PRO A 117 -8.12 -14.33 7.31
C PRO A 117 -9.57 -14.84 7.26
N TYR A 118 -10.04 -15.45 8.36
CA TYR A 118 -11.39 -16.00 8.44
C TYR A 118 -12.44 -14.95 8.80
N ILE A 119 -12.07 -13.93 9.59
CA ILE A 119 -13.03 -12.99 10.19
C ILE A 119 -13.83 -12.15 9.16
N HIS A 120 -13.21 -11.90 8.01
CA HIS A 120 -13.80 -11.21 6.86
C HIS A 120 -13.96 -12.13 5.64
N GLY A 121 -13.39 -13.33 5.68
CA GLY A 121 -13.28 -14.21 4.53
C GLY A 121 -12.56 -13.54 3.35
N PRO A 122 -12.81 -14.01 2.12
CA PRO A 122 -12.37 -13.32 0.91
C PRO A 122 -12.90 -11.88 0.85
N ILE A 123 -12.02 -10.95 0.54
CA ILE A 123 -12.31 -9.53 0.40
C ILE A 123 -12.14 -9.16 -1.08
N LYS A 124 -13.24 -8.79 -1.74
CA LYS A 124 -13.19 -8.30 -3.13
C LYS A 124 -12.88 -6.81 -3.12
N VAL A 125 -11.76 -6.42 -3.73
CA VAL A 125 -11.38 -5.01 -3.87
C VAL A 125 -12.42 -4.30 -4.73
N MET A 126 -12.96 -3.19 -4.23
CA MET A 126 -13.93 -2.36 -4.94
C MET A 126 -13.27 -1.09 -5.47
N ALA A 127 -12.48 -0.42 -4.63
CA ALA A 127 -11.76 0.79 -4.96
C ALA A 127 -10.43 0.89 -4.19
N LEU A 128 -9.52 1.71 -4.71
CA LEU A 128 -8.19 1.95 -4.15
C LEU A 128 -8.04 3.46 -3.94
N ALA A 129 -7.80 3.86 -2.69
CA ALA A 129 -7.48 5.22 -2.30
C ALA A 129 -6.33 5.17 -1.27
N ASP A 130 -6.40 6.01 -0.24
CA ASP A 130 -5.58 5.90 0.97
C ASP A 130 -5.79 4.55 1.69
N LYS A 131 -7.04 4.08 1.69
CA LYS A 131 -7.45 2.74 2.12
C LYS A 131 -7.97 1.93 0.96
N VAL A 132 -8.07 0.63 1.19
CA VAL A 132 -8.67 -0.29 0.24
C VAL A 132 -10.09 -0.59 0.64
N GLU A 133 -11.02 -0.10 -0.17
CA GLU A 133 -12.43 -0.39 0.01
C GLU A 133 -12.68 -1.81 -0.50
N GLY A 134 -12.96 -2.72 0.43
CA GLY A 134 -13.13 -4.13 0.15
C GLY A 134 -14.50 -4.63 0.58
N TYR A 135 -15.15 -5.40 -0.28
CA TYR A 135 -16.38 -6.12 0.07
C TYR A 135 -16.02 -7.46 0.73
N SER A 136 -16.35 -7.59 2.02
CA SER A 136 -16.17 -8.84 2.77
C SER A 136 -17.31 -9.81 2.43
N THR A 137 -17.00 -10.98 1.87
CA THR A 137 -18.05 -11.96 1.56
C THR A 137 -18.57 -12.68 2.80
N GLN A 138 -17.77 -12.78 3.86
CA GLN A 138 -18.20 -13.39 5.12
C GLN A 138 -19.17 -12.51 5.93
N ARG A 139 -19.02 -11.19 5.84
CA ARG A 139 -19.84 -10.22 6.56
C ARG A 139 -20.84 -9.49 5.67
N GLU A 140 -20.77 -9.72 4.36
CA GLU A 140 -21.63 -9.13 3.33
C GLU A 140 -21.67 -7.59 3.37
N ILE A 141 -20.54 -6.97 3.69
CA ILE A 141 -20.43 -5.52 3.89
C ILE A 141 -19.11 -4.98 3.30
N SER A 142 -19.17 -3.77 2.76
CA SER A 142 -17.98 -3.00 2.36
C SER A 142 -17.32 -2.37 3.57
N LEU A 143 -16.01 -2.57 3.71
CA LEU A 143 -15.21 -2.02 4.79
C LEU A 143 -13.92 -1.41 4.23
N PRO A 144 -13.41 -0.32 4.84
CA PRO A 144 -12.09 0.17 4.54
C PRO A 144 -11.03 -0.69 5.24
N PHE A 145 -10.00 -1.08 4.50
CA PHE A 145 -8.87 -1.86 5.01
C PHE A 145 -7.55 -1.12 4.80
N GLU A 146 -6.65 -1.26 5.77
CA GLU A 146 -5.27 -0.79 5.61
C GLU A 146 -4.53 -1.68 4.60
N PRO A 147 -3.79 -1.10 3.64
CA PRO A 147 -3.06 -1.90 2.67
C PRO A 147 -2.02 -2.88 3.27
N THR A 148 -1.55 -2.59 4.48
CA THR A 148 -0.60 -3.45 5.20
C THR A 148 -1.28 -4.67 5.81
N ASP A 149 -2.59 -4.64 6.01
CA ASP A 149 -3.34 -5.66 6.72
C ASP A 149 -4.02 -6.65 5.77
N LEU A 150 -3.64 -6.66 4.49
CA LEU A 150 -4.20 -7.58 3.50
C LEU A 150 -3.15 -8.51 2.88
N TYR A 151 -3.49 -9.79 2.79
CA TYR A 151 -2.79 -10.82 2.03
C TYR A 151 -3.37 -10.97 0.63
N THR A 152 -2.50 -11.25 -0.34
CA THR A 152 -2.91 -11.91 -1.58
C THR A 152 -3.12 -13.41 -1.30
N PRO A 153 -3.87 -14.16 -2.14
CA PRO A 153 -4.00 -15.59 -1.98
C PRO A 153 -2.66 -16.33 -1.95
N ALA A 154 -1.69 -15.90 -2.78
CA ALA A 154 -0.35 -16.48 -2.81
C ALA A 154 0.43 -16.22 -1.50
N ALA A 155 0.35 -15.00 -0.95
CA ALA A 155 1.00 -14.67 0.32
C ALA A 155 0.38 -15.44 1.50
N LEU A 156 -0.94 -15.63 1.49
CA LEU A 156 -1.66 -16.43 2.48
C LEU A 156 -1.23 -17.91 2.43
N ALA A 157 -1.03 -18.45 1.22
CA ALA A 157 -0.53 -19.82 1.03
C ALA A 157 0.91 -19.98 1.52
N GLN A 158 1.79 -19.01 1.25
CA GLN A 158 3.17 -19.02 1.77
C GLN A 158 3.22 -18.94 3.30
N GLU A 159 2.38 -18.11 3.93
CA GLU A 159 2.26 -18.06 5.39
C GLU A 159 1.77 -19.40 5.95
N LEU A 160 0.81 -20.05 5.29
CA LEU A 160 0.33 -21.38 5.66
C LEU A 160 1.45 -22.42 5.59
N GLU A 161 2.25 -22.44 4.52
CA GLU A 161 3.41 -23.31 4.40
C GLU A 161 4.41 -23.07 5.55
N TYR A 162 4.76 -21.81 5.83
CA TYR A 162 5.63 -21.45 6.94
C TYR A 162 5.09 -21.97 8.28
N LEU A 163 3.80 -21.75 8.57
CA LEU A 163 3.19 -22.22 9.80
C LEU A 163 3.27 -23.74 9.94
N VAL A 164 3.08 -24.49 8.85
CA VAL A 164 3.20 -25.95 8.85
C VAL A 164 4.63 -26.41 9.18
N PHE A 165 5.65 -25.76 8.62
CA PHE A 165 7.03 -26.25 8.69
C PHE A 165 7.90 -25.68 9.83
N THR A 166 7.56 -24.51 10.39
CA THR A 166 8.49 -23.78 11.28
C THR A 166 7.94 -23.28 12.61
N ASP A 167 6.62 -23.29 12.84
CA ASP A 167 6.07 -22.86 14.14
C ASP A 167 6.08 -24.03 15.16
N ASP A 168 6.71 -23.83 16.32
CA ASP A 168 6.89 -24.82 17.40
C ASP A 168 5.74 -24.78 18.45
N ASP A 169 4.87 -23.76 18.41
CA ASP A 169 3.69 -23.69 19.29
C ASP A 169 2.50 -24.48 18.71
N VAL A 170 2.41 -25.76 19.08
CA VAL A 170 1.48 -26.73 18.51
C VAL A 170 0.00 -26.33 18.59
N MET A 171 -0.43 -25.65 19.66
CA MET A 171 -1.85 -25.32 19.86
C MET A 171 -2.26 -24.08 19.06
N PHE A 172 -1.47 -23.01 19.12
CA PHE A 172 -1.74 -21.80 18.32
C PHE A 172 -1.53 -22.03 16.83
N LYS A 173 -0.61 -22.91 16.45
CA LYS A 173 -0.35 -23.33 15.07
C LYS A 173 -1.57 -23.97 14.43
N ARG A 174 -2.26 -24.88 15.13
CA ARG A 174 -3.43 -25.59 14.57
C ARG A 174 -4.56 -24.61 14.23
N GLU A 175 -4.89 -23.70 15.13
CA GLU A 175 -5.95 -22.71 14.91
C GLU A 175 -5.61 -21.78 13.75
N LYS A 176 -4.37 -21.26 13.70
CA LYS A 176 -3.90 -20.43 12.59
C LYS A 176 -4.00 -21.18 11.26
N ILE A 177 -3.50 -22.42 11.18
CA ILE A 177 -3.56 -23.25 9.97
C ILE A 177 -5.01 -23.43 9.50
N LEU A 178 -5.93 -23.77 10.40
CA LEU A 178 -7.34 -23.97 10.06
C LEU A 178 -8.00 -22.69 9.52
N ALA A 179 -7.70 -21.53 10.09
CA ALA A 179 -8.21 -20.25 9.62
C ALA A 179 -7.74 -19.94 8.19
N ARG A 180 -6.45 -20.17 7.87
CA ARG A 180 -5.89 -19.95 6.52
C ARG A 180 -6.48 -20.91 5.49
N ILE A 181 -6.60 -22.20 5.83
CA ILE A 181 -7.21 -23.21 4.95
C ILE A 181 -8.66 -22.85 4.66
N GLY A 182 -9.45 -22.53 5.70
CA GLY A 182 -10.85 -22.17 5.53
C GLY A 182 -11.06 -20.90 4.69
N ALA A 183 -10.18 -19.91 4.85
CA ALA A 183 -10.19 -18.70 4.02
C ALA A 183 -9.92 -19.03 2.54
N LEU A 184 -8.88 -19.82 2.25
CA LEU A 184 -8.53 -20.22 0.88
C LEU A 184 -9.62 -21.07 0.20
N GLN A 185 -10.26 -21.99 0.93
CA GLN A 185 -11.35 -22.83 0.39
C GLN A 185 -12.54 -21.98 -0.09
N ARG A 186 -12.91 -20.94 0.67
CA ARG A 186 -14.01 -20.04 0.29
C ARG A 186 -13.74 -19.21 -0.96
N THR A 187 -12.46 -18.97 -1.30
CA THR A 187 -12.13 -18.34 -2.58
C THR A 187 -12.44 -19.25 -3.77
N ALA A 188 -12.28 -20.56 -3.63
CA ALA A 188 -12.65 -21.50 -4.70
C ALA A 188 -14.16 -21.49 -4.97
N GLU A 189 -14.99 -21.26 -3.94
CA GLU A 189 -16.44 -21.13 -4.08
C GLU A 189 -16.84 -19.86 -4.85
N LEU A 190 -16.06 -18.78 -4.75
CA LEU A 190 -16.30 -17.51 -5.47
C LEU A 190 -15.95 -17.56 -6.97
N VAL A 191 -15.05 -18.45 -7.39
CA VAL A 191 -14.62 -18.58 -8.79
C VAL A 191 -15.49 -19.59 -9.56
N GLY A 192 -16.26 -20.42 -8.85
CA GLY A 192 -17.17 -21.43 -9.41
C GLY A 192 -18.62 -20.99 -9.59
N ALA A 193 -18.97 -19.75 -9.24
CA ALA A 193 -20.32 -19.16 -9.33
C ALA A 193 -20.39 -18.07 -10.40
#